data_AF-R4XF57-F1
#
_entry.id   AF-R4XF57-F1
#
_cell.length_a   1.000
_cell.length_b   1.000
_cell.length_c   1.000
_cell.angle_alpha   90.00
_cell.angle_beta   90.00
_cell.angle_gamma   90.00
#
_symmetry.space_group_name_H-M   'P 1'
#
loop_
_entity.id
_entity.type
_entity.pdbx_description
1 polymer ?
#
loop_
_entity_poly.entity_id
_entity_poly.type
_entity_poly.pdbx_seq_one_letter_code
_entity_poly.pdbx_strand_id
1 'polypeptide(L)'
;MFLVFTLITGKALQRIFFGRLRAIEVDHLYERAWYAVTESCLAMTIFREEFGTTFFLFFTLLLSVKIFHWLTQDRIEYMEQTVQVPHSFHIRLTSIMAILLAVDCYMVAYCLEQVFTHGPNVMIMFAFEFTILASTILAVVGKYILNLIEARQTETWDNKSGYVFYLELISDFTKLITYLAFFATLMTFYGIPLHILRDLRATQDMDERYRNATIAEIEATGDKTCIMSTELARKTTDMSDVSALSA
;
A
#
# COMPACT_ATOMS: atom_id res chain seq x y z
N MET A 1 13.40 -20.10 -5.75
CA MET A 1 14.04 -20.64 -4.54
C MET A 1 14.01 -19.67 -3.36
N PHE A 2 14.39 -18.39 -3.56
CA PHE A 2 14.35 -17.37 -2.50
C PHE A 2 12.99 -17.24 -1.78
N LEU A 3 11.87 -17.18 -2.51
CA LEU A 3 10.53 -17.06 -1.90
C LEU A 3 10.20 -18.23 -0.94
N VAL A 4 10.50 -19.46 -1.36
CA VAL A 4 10.26 -20.66 -0.55
C VAL A 4 11.11 -20.61 0.72
N PHE A 5 12.37 -20.20 0.60
CA PHE A 5 13.24 -20.02 1.75
C PHE A 5 12.71 -18.97 2.73
N THR A 6 12.26 -17.81 2.24
CA THR A 6 11.67 -16.75 3.07
C THR A 6 10.40 -17.24 3.77
N LEU A 7 9.53 -17.98 3.08
CA LEU A 7 8.30 -18.53 3.68
C LEU A 7 8.59 -19.58 4.76
N ILE A 8 9.54 -20.50 4.50
CA ILE A 8 9.95 -21.51 5.49
C ILE A 8 10.57 -20.84 6.71
N THR A 9 11.46 -19.88 6.49
CA THR A 9 12.11 -19.11 7.56
C THR A 9 11.08 -18.32 8.36
N GLY A 10 10.12 -17.67 7.68
CA GLY A 10 9.01 -16.97 8.32
C GLY A 10 8.17 -17.89 9.22
N LYS A 11 7.81 -19.10 8.73
CA LYS A 11 7.08 -20.10 9.53
C LYS A 11 7.91 -20.61 10.72
N ALA A 12 9.21 -20.81 10.53
CA ALA A 12 10.12 -21.21 11.60
C ALA A 12 10.20 -20.13 12.70
N LEU A 13 10.46 -18.88 12.32
CA LEU A 13 10.51 -17.74 13.23
C LEU A 13 9.16 -17.54 13.94
N GLN A 14 8.05 -17.64 13.21
CA GLN A 14 6.71 -17.58 13.78
C GLN A 14 6.52 -18.64 14.88
N ARG A 15 6.96 -19.88 14.64
CA ARG A 15 6.83 -20.96 15.63
C ARG A 15 7.74 -20.76 16.85
N ILE A 16 8.93 -20.18 16.66
CA ILE A 16 9.90 -19.91 17.74
C ILE A 16 9.40 -18.78 18.65
N PHE A 17 9.01 -17.63 18.08
CA PHE A 17 8.66 -16.44 18.85
C PHE A 17 7.21 -16.45 19.34
N PHE A 18 6.26 -16.90 18.51
CA PHE A 18 4.82 -16.81 18.79
C PHE A 18 4.17 -18.15 19.16
N GLY A 19 4.83 -19.28 18.91
CA GLY A 19 4.29 -20.60 19.22
C GLY A 19 3.13 -20.98 18.30
N ARG A 20 2.01 -21.48 18.87
CA ARG A 20 0.81 -21.82 18.08
C ARG A 20 -0.05 -20.57 17.92
N LEU A 21 -0.37 -20.20 16.68
CA LEU A 21 -1.30 -19.11 16.41
C LEU A 21 -2.72 -19.49 16.87
N ARG A 22 -3.43 -18.48 17.36
CA ARG A 22 -4.86 -18.56 17.70
C ARG A 22 -5.68 -18.33 16.44
N ALA A 23 -6.92 -18.85 16.39
CA ALA A 23 -7.80 -18.66 15.24
C ALA A 23 -8.00 -17.17 14.91
N ILE A 24 -8.26 -16.35 15.93
CA ILE A 24 -8.45 -14.90 15.76
C ILE A 24 -7.23 -14.18 15.14
N GLU A 25 -6.01 -14.63 15.48
CA GLU A 25 -4.79 -14.06 14.89
C GLU A 25 -4.68 -14.43 13.41
N VAL A 26 -5.09 -15.65 13.04
CA VAL A 26 -5.08 -16.09 11.65
C VAL A 26 -6.13 -15.31 10.84
N ASP A 27 -7.30 -15.08 11.41
CA ASP A 27 -8.38 -14.33 10.76
C ASP A 27 -7.95 -12.87 10.50
N HIS A 28 -7.44 -12.18 11.53
CA HIS A 28 -6.89 -10.82 11.38
C HIS A 28 -5.76 -10.76 10.36
N LEU A 29 -4.85 -11.75 10.36
CA LEU A 29 -3.76 -11.82 9.39
C LEU A 29 -4.28 -11.98 7.96
N TYR A 30 -5.31 -12.81 7.73
CA TYR A 30 -5.87 -13.00 6.40
C TYR A 30 -6.49 -11.71 5.86
N GLU A 31 -7.30 -11.04 6.68
CA GLU A 31 -7.93 -9.78 6.31
C GLU A 31 -6.87 -8.72 5.98
N ARG A 32 -5.95 -8.45 6.91
CA ARG A 32 -4.91 -7.42 6.74
C ARG A 32 -3.96 -7.74 5.57
N ALA A 33 -3.63 -9.02 5.36
CA ALA A 33 -2.72 -9.44 4.29
C ALA A 33 -3.31 -9.14 2.90
N TRP A 34 -4.59 -9.43 2.68
CA TRP A 34 -5.22 -9.13 1.40
C TRP A 34 -5.19 -7.63 1.10
N TYR A 35 -5.55 -6.78 2.07
CA TYR A 35 -5.47 -5.32 1.92
C TYR A 35 -4.05 -4.82 1.65
N ALA A 36 -3.05 -5.33 2.37
CA ALA A 36 -1.67 -4.91 2.16
C ALA A 36 -1.13 -5.30 0.78
N VAL A 37 -1.53 -6.47 0.26
CA VAL A 37 -1.19 -6.89 -1.10
C VAL A 37 -1.84 -5.95 -2.11
N THR A 38 -3.11 -5.61 -1.96
CA THR A 38 -3.79 -4.71 -2.90
C THR A 38 -3.19 -3.30 -2.92
N GLU A 39 -2.86 -2.74 -1.75
CA GLU A 39 -2.19 -1.43 -1.63
C GLU A 39 -0.81 -1.46 -2.31
N SER A 40 -0.05 -2.52 -2.08
CA SER A 40 1.27 -2.67 -2.69
C SER A 40 1.18 -2.85 -4.21
N CYS A 41 0.17 -3.57 -4.70
CA CYS A 41 -0.11 -3.70 -6.12
C CYS A 41 -0.51 -2.35 -6.74
N LEU A 42 -1.30 -1.53 -6.05
CA LEU A 42 -1.65 -0.19 -6.52
C LEU A 42 -0.39 0.67 -6.63
N ALA A 43 0.42 0.72 -5.59
CA ALA A 43 1.68 1.46 -5.62
C ALA A 43 2.64 0.95 -6.70
N MET A 44 2.66 -0.37 -6.96
CA MET A 44 3.41 -0.98 -8.06
C MET A 44 3.03 -0.38 -9.42
N THR A 45 1.75 -0.08 -9.67
CA THR A 45 1.32 0.53 -10.95
C THR A 45 1.86 1.93 -11.18
N ILE A 46 2.24 2.65 -10.12
CA ILE A 46 2.86 3.98 -10.20
C ILE A 46 4.31 3.85 -10.69
N PHE A 47 5.01 2.79 -10.30
CA PHE A 47 6.44 2.58 -10.60
C PHE A 47 6.68 1.60 -11.75
N ARG A 48 5.84 1.68 -12.79
CA ARG A 48 5.65 0.62 -13.80
C ARG A 48 6.90 0.25 -14.64
N GLU A 49 8.02 0.93 -14.47
CA GLU A 49 9.24 0.79 -15.28
C GLU A 49 10.42 0.09 -14.59
N GLU A 50 10.32 -0.32 -13.32
CA GLU A 50 11.46 -0.84 -12.53
C GLU A 50 11.28 -2.27 -11.96
N PHE A 51 10.52 -3.14 -12.62
CA PHE A 51 10.29 -4.52 -12.14
C PHE A 51 11.49 -5.44 -12.35
N GLY A 52 12.45 -5.37 -11.42
CA GLY A 52 13.56 -6.31 -11.29
C GLY A 52 13.33 -7.41 -10.25
N THR A 53 14.22 -8.40 -10.21
CA THR A 53 14.27 -9.41 -9.15
C THR A 53 14.44 -8.80 -7.75
N THR A 54 15.15 -7.67 -7.68
CA THR A 54 15.37 -6.91 -6.45
C THR A 54 14.04 -6.39 -5.87
N PHE A 55 13.14 -5.87 -6.70
CA PHE A 55 11.83 -5.40 -6.26
C PHE A 55 11.04 -6.52 -5.55
N PHE A 56 10.93 -7.69 -6.19
CA PHE A 56 10.21 -8.83 -5.62
C PHE A 56 10.83 -9.33 -4.31
N LEU A 57 12.15 -9.22 -4.16
CA LEU A 57 12.86 -9.57 -2.94
C LEU A 57 12.47 -8.62 -1.79
N PHE A 58 12.58 -7.31 -2.00
CA PHE A 58 12.19 -6.31 -1.00
C PHE A 58 10.71 -6.38 -0.67
N PHE A 59 9.86 -6.58 -1.68
CA PHE A 59 8.42 -6.74 -1.49
C PHE A 59 8.07 -7.94 -0.62
N THR A 60 8.62 -9.11 -0.93
CA THR A 60 8.38 -10.33 -0.14
C THR A 60 8.89 -10.19 1.29
N LEU A 61 10.06 -9.56 1.46
CA LEU A 61 10.63 -9.29 2.77
C LEU A 61 9.73 -8.34 3.57
N LEU A 62 9.28 -7.23 2.97
CA LEU A 62 8.39 -6.26 3.59
C LEU A 62 7.11 -6.94 4.07
N LEU A 63 6.44 -7.72 3.23
CA LEU A 63 5.23 -8.45 3.64
C LEU A 63 5.50 -9.42 4.79
N SER A 64 6.66 -10.10 4.77
CA SER A 64 7.05 -11.02 5.84
C SER A 64 7.22 -10.27 7.17
N VAL A 65 7.91 -9.12 7.16
CA VAL A 65 8.10 -8.26 8.34
C VAL A 65 6.78 -7.67 8.82
N LYS A 66 5.89 -7.26 7.90
CA LYS A 66 4.57 -6.69 8.18
C LYS A 66 3.65 -7.69 8.89
N ILE A 67 3.70 -8.97 8.51
CA ILE A 67 3.00 -10.07 9.22
C ILE A 67 3.48 -10.18 10.67
N PHE A 68 4.78 -10.11 10.93
CA PHE A 68 5.31 -10.18 12.31
C PHE A 68 4.91 -8.97 13.15
N HIS A 69 4.81 -7.79 12.54
CA HIS A 69 4.28 -6.59 13.21
C HIS A 69 2.82 -6.78 13.63
N TRP A 70 1.96 -7.23 12.71
CA TRP A 70 0.56 -7.49 13.01
C TRP A 70 0.38 -8.54 14.10
N LEU A 71 1.16 -9.62 14.04
CA LEU A 71 1.10 -10.66 15.06
C LEU A 71 1.58 -10.14 16.43
N THR A 72 2.57 -9.26 16.46
CA THR A 72 3.04 -8.61 17.70
C THR A 72 1.95 -7.71 18.29
N GLN A 73 1.24 -6.95 17.45
CA GLN A 73 0.10 -6.12 17.87
C GLN A 73 -1.01 -6.97 18.51
N ASP A 74 -1.43 -8.05 17.84
CA ASP A 74 -2.48 -8.94 18.35
C ASP A 74 -2.07 -9.65 19.67
N ARG A 75 -0.76 -9.88 19.87
CA ARG A 75 -0.24 -10.43 21.14
C ARG A 75 -0.23 -9.42 22.28
N ILE A 76 0.02 -8.15 21.99
CA ILE A 76 -0.07 -7.08 22.99
C ILE A 76 -1.52 -6.82 23.38
N GLU A 77 -2.44 -6.83 22.43
CA GLU A 77 -3.88 -6.71 22.69
C GLU A 77 -4.40 -7.90 23.52
N TYR A 78 -3.94 -9.11 23.22
CA TYR A 78 -4.24 -10.26 24.06
C TYR A 78 -3.70 -10.13 25.48
N MET A 79 -2.48 -9.63 25.64
CA MET A 79 -1.86 -9.42 26.94
C MET A 79 -2.71 -8.49 27.81
N GLU A 80 -3.28 -7.43 27.21
CA GLU A 80 -4.17 -6.49 27.88
C GLU A 80 -5.49 -7.13 28.37
N GLN A 81 -6.00 -8.12 27.65
CA GLN A 81 -7.24 -8.82 28.01
C GLN A 81 -7.03 -9.94 29.04
N THR A 82 -5.78 -10.28 29.39
CA THR A 82 -5.44 -11.41 30.27
C THR A 82 -4.86 -10.97 31.60
N VAL A 83 -5.33 -11.59 32.69
CA VAL A 83 -4.97 -11.20 34.06
C VAL A 83 -3.54 -11.62 34.44
N GLN A 84 -3.03 -12.73 33.89
CA GLN A 84 -1.68 -13.21 34.20
C GLN A 84 -1.03 -13.85 32.97
N VAL A 85 0.22 -13.45 32.71
CA VAL A 85 0.96 -13.85 31.51
C VAL A 85 2.33 -14.39 31.93
N PRO A 86 2.77 -15.57 31.45
CA PRO A 86 3.99 -16.19 31.95
C PRO A 86 5.24 -15.40 31.54
N HIS A 87 6.31 -15.43 32.35
CA HIS A 87 7.56 -14.72 32.04
C HIS A 87 8.20 -15.10 30.70
N SER A 88 8.04 -16.36 30.26
CA SER A 88 8.52 -16.80 28.94
C SER A 88 7.87 -16.04 27.78
N PHE A 89 6.62 -15.59 27.96
CA PHE A 89 5.91 -14.79 26.98
C PHE A 89 6.55 -13.39 26.87
N HIS A 90 6.84 -12.74 28.00
CA HIS A 90 7.50 -11.43 28.02
C HIS A 90 8.88 -11.46 27.37
N ILE A 91 9.69 -12.50 27.64
CA ILE A 91 11.02 -12.63 27.03
C ILE A 91 10.90 -12.77 25.50
N ARG A 92 10.03 -13.67 25.03
CA ARG A 92 9.80 -13.87 23.59
C ARG A 92 9.29 -12.59 22.92
N LEU A 93 8.28 -11.95 23.50
CA LEU A 93 7.66 -10.75 22.94
C LEU A 93 8.62 -9.55 22.92
N THR A 94 9.39 -9.36 24.00
CA THR A 94 10.42 -8.31 24.06
C THR A 94 11.52 -8.56 23.03
N SER A 95 11.96 -9.82 22.88
CA SER A 95 12.99 -10.16 21.90
C SER A 95 12.54 -9.94 20.45
N ILE A 96 11.31 -10.29 20.09
CA ILE A 96 10.80 -10.07 18.73
C ILE A 96 10.58 -8.57 18.46
N MET A 97 10.09 -7.79 19.44
CA MET A 97 9.95 -6.33 19.28
C MET A 97 11.31 -5.66 19.03
N ALA A 98 12.36 -6.06 19.75
CA ALA A 98 13.70 -5.53 19.55
C ALA A 98 14.29 -5.91 18.18
N ILE A 99 14.08 -7.16 17.74
CA ILE A 99 14.54 -7.63 16.42
C ILE A 99 13.80 -6.90 15.30
N LEU A 100 12.47 -6.73 15.41
CA LEU A 100 11.69 -6.01 14.41
C LEU A 100 12.15 -4.56 14.26
N LEU A 101 12.31 -3.84 15.39
CA LEU A 101 12.81 -2.47 15.36
C LEU A 101 14.20 -2.38 14.72
N ALA A 102 15.11 -3.31 15.05
CA ALA A 102 16.44 -3.34 14.45
C ALA A 102 16.39 -3.61 12.93
N VAL A 103 15.54 -4.54 12.49
CA VAL A 103 15.34 -4.85 11.07
C VAL A 103 14.75 -3.64 10.33
N ASP A 104 13.75 -2.96 10.89
CA ASP A 104 13.14 -1.79 10.26
C ASP A 104 14.14 -0.64 10.14
N CYS A 105 14.87 -0.32 11.20
CA CYS A 105 15.90 0.73 11.16
C CYS A 105 17.01 0.40 10.15
N TYR A 106 17.45 -0.86 10.09
CA TYR A 106 18.43 -1.31 9.11
C TYR A 106 17.90 -1.18 7.68
N MET A 107 16.66 -1.62 7.43
CA MET A 107 16.04 -1.56 6.10
C MET A 107 15.78 -0.13 5.65
N VAL A 108 15.35 0.77 6.54
CA VAL A 108 15.22 2.20 6.24
C VAL A 108 16.59 2.78 5.87
N ALA A 109 17.61 2.54 6.67
CA ALA A 109 18.96 3.04 6.39
C ALA A 109 19.49 2.53 5.04
N TYR A 110 19.33 1.23 4.77
CA TYR A 110 19.70 0.62 3.50
C TYR A 110 18.96 1.25 2.32
N CYS A 111 17.63 1.40 2.41
CA CYS A 111 16.85 1.99 1.32
C CYS A 111 17.25 3.44 1.07
N LEU A 112 17.48 4.24 2.14
CA LEU A 112 17.95 5.62 2.00
C LEU A 112 19.33 5.69 1.33
N GLU A 113 20.28 4.84 1.73
CA GLU A 113 21.61 4.76 1.11
C GLU A 113 21.52 4.42 -0.38
N GLN A 114 20.64 3.46 -0.75
CA GLN A 114 20.40 3.12 -2.15
C GLN A 114 19.83 4.28 -2.96
N VAL A 115 18.91 5.06 -2.38
CA VAL A 115 18.33 6.26 -3.02
C VAL A 115 19.38 7.35 -3.20
N PHE A 116 20.27 7.57 -2.23
CA PHE A 116 21.32 8.58 -2.34
C PHE A 116 22.40 8.22 -3.37
N THR A 117 22.71 6.93 -3.52
CA THR A 117 23.79 6.45 -4.39
C THR A 117 23.35 6.25 -5.84
N HIS A 118 22.15 5.69 -6.07
CA HIS A 118 21.65 5.35 -7.40
C HIS A 118 20.59 6.33 -7.92
N GLY A 119 20.14 7.26 -7.08
CA GLY A 119 19.10 8.22 -7.38
C GLY A 119 17.68 7.73 -7.00
N PRO A 120 16.66 8.57 -7.26
CA PRO A 120 15.26 8.25 -6.95
C PRO A 120 14.75 7.06 -7.76
N ASN A 121 14.33 5.99 -7.08
CA ASN A 121 13.83 4.74 -7.65
C ASN A 121 12.75 4.14 -6.73
N VAL A 122 12.23 2.93 -7.02
CA VAL A 122 11.19 2.29 -6.18
C VAL A 122 11.61 2.09 -4.71
N MET A 123 12.91 2.14 -4.37
CA MET A 123 13.39 2.04 -2.99
C MET A 123 12.84 3.16 -2.10
N ILE A 124 12.46 4.31 -2.67
CA ILE A 124 11.77 5.38 -1.91
C ILE A 124 10.48 4.85 -1.29
N MET A 125 9.65 4.15 -2.07
CA MET A 125 8.40 3.57 -1.58
C MET A 125 8.66 2.59 -0.42
N PHE A 126 9.66 1.72 -0.58
CA PHE A 126 10.06 0.78 0.47
C PHE A 126 10.58 1.49 1.72
N ALA A 127 11.38 2.56 1.57
CA ALA A 127 11.88 3.35 2.69
C ALA A 127 10.73 3.92 3.53
N PHE A 128 9.69 4.45 2.89
CA PHE A 128 8.51 4.97 3.60
C PHE A 128 7.71 3.87 4.28
N GLU A 129 7.48 2.73 3.63
CA GLU A 129 6.78 1.59 4.26
C GLU A 129 7.54 1.04 5.48
N PHE A 130 8.87 0.90 5.39
CA PHE A 130 9.68 0.50 6.54
C PHE A 130 9.73 1.57 7.64
N THR A 131 9.63 2.86 7.29
CA THR A 131 9.50 3.95 8.27
C THR A 131 8.16 3.87 9.00
N ILE A 132 7.08 3.53 8.30
CA ILE A 132 5.76 3.30 8.91
C ILE A 132 5.83 2.09 9.84
N LEU A 133 6.46 0.99 9.42
CA LEU A 133 6.67 -0.19 10.28
C LEU A 133 7.46 0.18 11.55
N ALA A 134 8.56 0.92 11.43
CA ALA A 134 9.34 1.43 12.56
C ALA A 134 8.49 2.29 13.52
N SER A 135 7.64 3.18 12.99
CA SER A 135 6.71 3.96 13.82
C SER A 135 5.68 3.07 14.52
N THR A 136 5.15 2.05 13.84
CA THR A 136 4.19 1.13 14.43
C THR A 136 4.79 0.31 15.57
N ILE A 137 6.01 -0.20 15.44
CA ILE A 137 6.64 -0.98 16.51
C ILE A 137 6.98 -0.10 17.73
N LEU A 138 7.36 1.16 17.53
CA LEU A 138 7.56 2.11 18.64
C LEU A 138 6.26 2.34 19.43
N ALA A 139 5.12 2.47 18.74
CA ALA A 139 3.82 2.56 19.39
C ALA A 139 3.47 1.27 20.17
N VAL A 140 3.72 0.10 19.56
CA VAL A 140 3.50 -1.19 20.22
C VAL A 140 4.38 -1.36 21.46
N VAL A 141 5.64 -0.93 21.40
CA VAL A 141 6.55 -0.91 22.56
C VAL A 141 6.01 0.00 23.66
N GLY A 142 5.48 1.17 23.32
CA GLY A 142 4.85 2.05 24.31
C GLY A 142 3.63 1.41 24.98
N LYS A 143 2.74 0.75 24.21
CA LYS A 143 1.61 -0.01 24.77
C LYS A 143 2.09 -1.15 25.67
N TYR A 144 3.15 -1.86 25.27
CA TYR A 144 3.77 -2.90 26.09
C TYR A 144 4.26 -2.36 27.43
N ILE A 145 4.95 -1.21 27.42
CA ILE A 145 5.45 -0.55 28.63
C ILE A 145 4.29 -0.14 29.54
N LEU A 146 3.23 0.45 29.00
CA LEU A 146 2.03 0.82 29.77
C LEU A 146 1.41 -0.41 30.46
N ASN A 147 1.23 -1.51 29.71
CA ASN A 147 0.69 -2.74 30.28
C ASN A 147 1.64 -3.37 31.33
N LEU A 148 2.96 -3.22 31.20
CA LEU A 148 3.91 -3.68 32.20
C LEU A 148 3.86 -2.84 33.48
N ILE A 149 3.62 -1.53 33.36
CA ILE A 149 3.44 -0.63 34.51
C ILE A 149 2.15 -1.00 35.25
N GLU A 150 1.04 -1.20 34.54
CA GLU A 150 -0.23 -1.62 35.13
C GLU A 150 -0.09 -2.95 35.87
N ALA A 151 0.59 -3.94 35.28
CA ALA A 151 0.81 -5.24 35.93
C ALA A 151 1.61 -5.18 37.24
N ARG A 152 2.31 -4.06 37.51
CA ARG A 152 3.04 -3.82 38.76
C ARG A 152 2.24 -3.03 39.79
N GLN A 153 1.18 -2.33 39.36
CA GLN A 153 0.36 -1.53 40.25
C GLN A 153 -0.66 -2.41 40.97
N THR A 154 -0.85 -2.16 42.26
CA THR A 154 -1.85 -2.87 43.08
C THR A 154 -3.23 -2.21 43.01
N GLU A 155 -3.26 -0.90 42.78
CA GLU A 155 -4.48 -0.12 42.59
C GLU A 155 -4.87 -0.05 41.11
N THR A 156 -6.17 0.07 40.83
CA THR A 156 -6.71 0.19 39.48
C THR A 156 -6.27 1.51 38.84
N TRP A 157 -5.74 1.44 37.61
CA TRP A 157 -5.22 2.62 36.91
C TRP A 157 -6.31 3.35 36.12
N ASP A 158 -7.00 4.29 36.77
CA ASP A 158 -8.15 4.99 36.18
C ASP A 158 -7.83 5.78 34.89
N ASN A 159 -6.59 6.29 34.76
CA ASN A 159 -6.17 7.12 33.61
C ASN A 159 -5.45 6.34 32.50
N LYS A 160 -5.35 5.02 32.57
CA LYS A 160 -4.63 4.19 31.57
C LYS A 160 -5.11 4.47 30.14
N SER A 161 -6.43 4.45 29.93
CA SER A 161 -7.04 4.63 28.61
C SER A 161 -6.66 5.98 27.97
N GLY A 162 -6.46 7.02 28.80
CA GLY A 162 -5.97 8.32 28.32
C GLY A 162 -4.55 8.22 27.74
N TYR A 163 -3.63 7.54 28.42
CA TYR A 163 -2.26 7.35 27.92
C TYR A 163 -2.20 6.51 26.65
N VAL A 164 -3.00 5.44 26.57
CA VAL A 164 -3.11 4.61 25.36
C VAL A 164 -3.63 5.44 24.19
N PHE A 165 -4.66 6.24 24.43
CA PHE A 165 -5.22 7.15 23.43
C PHE A 165 -4.19 8.16 22.92
N TYR A 166 -3.43 8.82 23.81
CA TYR A 166 -2.37 9.76 23.40
C TYR A 166 -1.29 9.08 22.56
N LEU A 167 -0.90 7.85 22.92
CA LEU A 167 0.09 7.08 22.18
C LEU A 167 -0.41 6.74 20.78
N GLU A 168 -1.65 6.27 20.65
CA GLU A 168 -2.28 5.98 19.36
C GLU A 168 -2.36 7.23 18.49
N LEU A 169 -2.79 8.34 19.07
CA LEU A 169 -2.89 9.63 18.39
C LEU A 169 -1.52 10.06 17.83
N ILE A 170 -0.45 9.98 18.63
CA ILE A 170 0.91 10.33 18.19
C ILE A 170 1.37 9.40 17.06
N SER A 171 1.09 8.09 17.16
CA SER A 171 1.43 7.12 16.11
C SER A 171 0.71 7.45 14.80
N ASP A 172 -0.58 7.77 14.86
CA ASP A 172 -1.37 8.06 13.68
C ASP A 172 -0.99 9.40 13.05
N PHE A 173 -0.66 10.42 13.84
CA PHE A 173 -0.05 11.65 13.32
C PHE A 173 1.29 11.38 12.63
N THR A 174 2.13 10.52 13.20
CA THR A 174 3.43 10.16 12.59
C THR A 174 3.22 9.46 11.24
N LYS A 175 2.27 8.53 11.15
CA LYS A 175 1.91 7.87 9.89
C LYS A 175 1.37 8.87 8.86
N LEU A 176 0.49 9.79 9.28
CA LEU A 176 -0.06 10.81 8.41
C LEU A 176 1.04 11.71 7.83
N ILE A 177 1.97 12.18 8.67
CA ILE A 177 3.12 12.97 8.22
C ILE A 177 3.97 12.17 7.22
N THR A 178 4.20 10.89 7.50
CA THR A 178 4.97 10.00 6.61
C THR A 178 4.28 9.82 5.25
N TYR A 179 2.95 9.64 5.22
CA TYR A 179 2.18 9.55 3.98
C TYR A 179 2.17 10.87 3.19
N LEU A 180 2.04 12.02 3.87
CA LEU A 180 2.13 13.33 3.23
C LEU A 180 3.53 13.56 2.64
N ALA A 181 4.58 13.17 3.35
CA ALA A 181 5.96 13.23 2.85
C ALA A 181 6.16 12.32 1.64
N PHE A 182 5.62 11.09 1.66
CA PHE A 182 5.65 10.19 0.50
C PHE A 182 4.92 10.82 -0.69
N PHE A 183 3.72 11.35 -0.49
CA PHE A 183 2.95 12.01 -1.55
C PHE A 183 3.68 13.23 -2.13
N ALA A 184 4.29 14.07 -1.28
CA ALA A 184 5.09 15.21 -1.73
C ALA A 184 6.34 14.75 -2.51
N THR A 185 6.97 13.66 -2.08
CA THR A 185 8.11 13.04 -2.77
C THR A 185 7.68 12.52 -4.15
N LEU A 186 6.54 11.83 -4.23
CA LEU A 186 5.96 11.39 -5.51
C LEU A 186 5.70 12.56 -6.45
N MET A 187 5.09 13.64 -5.95
CA MET A 187 4.81 14.83 -6.74
C MET A 187 6.07 15.54 -7.24
N THR A 188 7.15 15.53 -6.46
CA THR A 188 8.41 16.20 -6.82
C THR A 188 9.23 15.40 -7.83
N PHE A 189 9.35 14.09 -7.61
CA PHE A 189 10.25 13.23 -8.40
C PHE A 189 9.57 12.53 -9.58
N TYR A 190 8.35 12.05 -9.38
CA TYR A 190 7.62 11.29 -10.41
C TYR A 190 6.59 12.16 -11.14
N GLY A 191 6.14 13.24 -10.50
CA GLY A 191 5.27 14.27 -11.07
C GLY A 191 3.87 13.74 -11.39
N ILE A 192 2.82 14.41 -10.90
CA ILE A 192 1.50 14.25 -11.49
C ILE A 192 0.91 15.65 -11.61
N PRO A 193 0.92 16.27 -12.82
CA PRO A 193 0.17 15.82 -13.99
C PRO A 193 0.86 16.18 -15.33
N LEU A 194 2.15 15.92 -15.58
CA LEU A 194 2.73 16.25 -16.90
C LEU A 194 2.32 15.23 -17.99
N HIS A 195 2.22 13.95 -17.64
CA HIS A 195 1.62 12.90 -18.48
C HIS A 195 0.14 13.20 -18.77
N ILE A 196 -0.63 13.61 -17.75
CA ILE A 196 -2.07 13.93 -17.90
C ILE A 196 -2.27 15.31 -18.56
N LEU A 197 -1.43 16.33 -18.32
CA LEU A 197 -1.47 17.61 -19.06
C LEU A 197 -1.09 17.45 -20.51
N ARG A 198 -0.17 16.52 -20.83
CA ARG A 198 0.19 16.23 -22.21
C ARG A 198 -1.00 15.63 -22.96
N ASP A 199 -1.73 14.70 -22.34
CA ASP A 199 -2.96 14.14 -22.93
C ASP A 199 -4.11 15.16 -22.98
N LEU A 200 -4.26 16.02 -21.97
CA LEU A 200 -5.23 17.13 -21.98
C LEU A 200 -4.90 18.21 -23.01
N ARG A 201 -3.63 18.57 -23.18
CA ARG A 201 -3.20 19.49 -24.26
C ARG A 201 -3.36 18.85 -25.63
N ALA A 202 -3.04 17.56 -25.78
CA ALA A 202 -3.23 16.86 -27.05
C ALA A 202 -4.72 16.76 -27.42
N THR A 203 -5.60 16.51 -26.47
CA THR A 203 -7.06 16.51 -26.71
C THR A 203 -7.62 17.90 -26.98
N GLN A 204 -7.15 18.95 -26.28
CA GLN A 204 -7.51 20.34 -26.61
C GLN A 204 -7.02 20.76 -28.01
N ASP A 205 -5.80 20.39 -28.39
CA ASP A 205 -5.23 20.67 -29.72
C ASP A 205 -5.98 19.89 -30.82
N MET A 206 -6.43 18.67 -30.55
CA MET A 206 -7.31 17.92 -31.45
C MET A 206 -8.68 18.59 -31.62
N ASP A 207 -9.31 19.06 -30.53
CA ASP A 207 -10.58 19.77 -30.61
C ASP A 207 -10.43 21.10 -31.35
N GLU A 208 -9.33 21.84 -31.14
CA GLU A 208 -9.07 23.11 -31.83
C GLU A 208 -8.73 22.91 -33.32
N ARG A 209 -8.05 21.80 -33.67
CA ARG A 209 -7.70 21.46 -35.05
C ARG A 209 -8.86 20.86 -35.87
N TYR A 210 -9.83 20.21 -35.23
CA TYR A 210 -11.00 19.62 -35.89
C TYR A 210 -12.33 20.38 -35.69
N ARG A 211 -12.35 21.46 -34.90
CA ARG A 211 -13.55 22.32 -34.69
C ARG A 211 -14.17 22.84 -35.99
N ASN A 212 -13.39 22.98 -37.05
CA ASN A 212 -13.81 23.60 -38.31
C ASN A 212 -13.97 22.61 -39.47
N ALA A 213 -13.94 21.29 -39.22
CA ALA A 213 -14.20 20.31 -40.27
C ALA A 213 -15.65 20.45 -40.75
N THR A 214 -15.83 21.21 -41.83
CA THR A 214 -17.13 21.46 -42.43
C THR A 214 -17.55 20.17 -43.15
N ILE A 215 -18.83 19.79 -43.14
CA ILE A 215 -19.33 18.55 -43.77
C ILE A 215 -18.84 18.41 -45.23
N ALA A 216 -18.67 19.54 -45.92
CA ALA A 216 -18.12 19.62 -47.28
C ALA A 216 -16.65 19.18 -47.43
N GLU A 217 -15.79 19.34 -46.41
CA GLU A 217 -14.37 18.88 -46.43
C GLU A 217 -14.24 17.40 -46.08
N ILE A 218 -15.17 16.87 -45.29
CA ILE A 218 -15.28 15.43 -44.96
C ILE A 218 -15.72 14.64 -46.20
N GLU A 219 -16.59 15.20 -47.05
CA GLU A 219 -16.95 14.62 -48.35
C GLU A 219 -15.83 14.75 -49.40
N ALA A 220 -15.00 15.79 -49.34
CA ALA A 220 -13.90 16.00 -50.28
C ALA A 220 -12.68 15.09 -50.01
N THR A 221 -12.44 14.70 -48.76
CA THR A 221 -11.33 13.81 -48.34
C THR A 221 -11.74 12.33 -48.41
N GLY A 222 -12.57 11.98 -49.39
CA GLY A 222 -13.19 10.68 -49.54
C GLY A 222 -12.20 9.54 -49.72
N ASP A 223 -11.75 8.95 -48.60
CA ASP A 223 -11.30 7.58 -48.57
C ASP A 223 -12.49 6.70 -48.18
N LYS A 224 -12.93 5.87 -49.11
CA LYS A 224 -14.20 5.11 -49.09
C LYS A 224 -14.21 3.94 -48.11
N THR A 225 -13.41 4.02 -47.05
CA THR A 225 -13.08 2.89 -46.18
C THR A 225 -13.66 3.03 -44.77
N CYS A 226 -14.37 4.12 -44.47
CA CYS A 226 -14.99 4.31 -43.17
C CYS A 226 -16.36 3.59 -43.11
N ILE A 227 -16.41 2.49 -42.35
CA ILE A 227 -17.59 1.63 -42.07
C ILE A 227 -18.83 2.47 -41.66
N MET A 228 -18.63 3.63 -41.03
CA MET A 228 -19.68 4.58 -40.67
C MET A 228 -20.49 5.11 -41.85
N SER A 229 -19.87 5.28 -43.03
CA SER A 229 -20.55 5.75 -44.25
C SER A 229 -21.50 4.70 -44.81
N THR A 230 -21.16 3.41 -44.66
CA THR A 230 -21.99 2.29 -45.08
C THR A 230 -23.19 2.11 -44.13
N GLU A 231 -22.99 2.29 -42.83
CA GLU A 231 -24.05 2.21 -41.82
C GLU A 231 -25.07 3.36 -41.98
N LEU A 232 -24.62 4.58 -42.28
CA LEU A 232 -25.48 5.72 -42.56
C LEU A 232 -26.31 5.52 -43.83
N ALA A 233 -25.71 5.00 -44.90
CA ALA A 233 -26.42 4.66 -46.14
C ALA A 233 -27.46 3.55 -45.94
N ARG A 234 -27.15 2.53 -45.11
CA ARG A 234 -28.10 1.47 -44.76
C ARG A 234 -29.30 2.02 -44.00
N LYS A 235 -29.07 2.96 -43.08
CA LYS A 235 -30.11 3.56 -42.25
C LYS A 235 -31.03 4.51 -43.02
N THR A 236 -30.55 5.19 -44.06
CA THR A 236 -31.41 5.98 -44.97
C THR A 236 -32.26 5.10 -45.87
N THR A 237 -31.75 3.92 -46.28
CA THR A 237 -32.53 2.97 -47.10
C THR A 237 -33.66 2.32 -46.30
N ASP A 238 -33.41 2.00 -45.03
CA ASP A 238 -34.43 1.43 -44.13
C ASP A 238 -35.54 2.46 -43.80
N MET A 239 -35.20 3.75 -43.74
CA MET A 239 -36.18 4.82 -43.46
C MET A 239 -37.02 5.22 -44.68
N SER A 240 -36.57 4.93 -45.90
CA SER A 240 -37.39 5.06 -47.12
C SER A 240 -38.39 3.91 -47.29
N ASP A 241 -38.07 2.70 -46.81
CA ASP A 241 -38.96 1.55 -46.91
C ASP A 241 -40.10 1.61 -45.88
N VAL A 242 -39.87 2.22 -44.71
CA VAL A 242 -40.92 2.44 -43.70
C VAL A 242 -41.92 3.53 -44.15
N SER A 243 -41.47 4.54 -44.89
CA SER A 243 -42.38 5.61 -45.38
C SER A 243 -43.21 5.20 -46.60
N ALA A 244 -42.80 4.17 -47.35
CA ALA A 244 -43.55 3.59 -48.46
C ALA A 244 -44.62 2.56 -48.02
N LEU A 245 -44.62 2.16 -46.75
CA LEU A 245 -45.60 1.21 -46.17
C LEU A 245 -46.69 1.90 -45.32
N SER A 246 -46.63 3.23 -45.14
CA SER A 246 -47.59 4.00 -44.34
C SER A 246 -48.30 5.16 -45.06
N ALA A 247 -48.25 5.23 -46.40
CA ALA A 247 -49.00 6.22 -47.19
C ALA A 247 -49.39 5.68 -48.57
#